data_AF-A0A182UZV9-F1
#
_entry.id   AF-A0A182UZV9-F1
#
_cell.length_a   1.000
_cell.length_b   1.000
_cell.length_c   1.000
_cell.angle_alpha   90.00
_cell.angle_beta   90.00
_cell.angle_gamma   90.00
#
_symmetry.space_group_name_H-M   'P 1'
#
loop_
_entity.id
_entity.type
_entity.pdbx_description
1 polymer ?
#
loop_
_entity_poly.entity_id
_entity_poly.type
_entity_poly.pdbx_seq_one_letter_code
_entity_poly.pdbx_strand_id
1 'polypeptide(L)'
;MSGAPGWAWRAVGVLALACLVTVVQTQIPGFGTCPDYSPILRFNRTRFLGTWYEIERYFTVTEVATKCVSVTYEQRADGKIYVRNAYTNRFNGVERIISGVMDKGGKSKEGRYQIEYTSFPYNYNATVMVLDTDYDSFAVLYSCSSFGPVGHAVSAWMMARERLPAGPVLQRAYGVLDKYKISRTFFIRTQQEDCVTLPPPEPAIDPTEPSTQAARNEGVIVQSEEDLQQLRSDIFAVGPKPPVPVDPVLEDH
;
A
#
# COMPACT_ATOMS: atom_id res chain seq x y z
N MET A 1 17.53 55.82 -6.34
CA MET A 1 16.95 54.49 -6.03
C MET A 1 15.51 54.50 -6.52
N SER A 2 15.28 54.11 -7.77
CA SER A 2 13.96 54.11 -8.40
C SER A 2 13.20 52.83 -8.04
N GLY A 3 12.13 52.96 -7.26
CA GLY A 3 11.24 51.84 -6.94
C GLY A 3 10.47 51.38 -8.17
N ALA A 4 10.37 50.06 -8.36
CA ALA A 4 9.62 49.48 -9.47
C ALA A 4 8.13 49.90 -9.41
N PRO A 5 7.49 50.22 -10.55
CA PRO A 5 6.12 50.70 -10.58
C PRO A 5 5.13 49.61 -10.15
N GLY A 6 4.05 49.99 -9.46
CA GLY A 6 3.10 49.07 -8.81
C GLY A 6 2.44 48.02 -9.73
N TRP A 7 2.42 48.25 -11.05
CA TRP A 7 1.93 47.28 -12.03
C TRP A 7 2.88 46.09 -12.23
N ALA A 8 4.17 46.27 -12.00
CA ALA A 8 5.18 45.20 -12.09
C ALA A 8 4.96 44.16 -10.98
N TRP A 9 4.65 44.61 -9.76
CA TRP A 9 4.32 43.72 -8.64
C TRP A 9 3.01 42.96 -8.84
N ARG A 10 2.02 43.58 -9.50
CA ARG A 10 0.77 42.92 -9.89
C ARG A 10 1.00 41.86 -10.98
N ALA A 11 1.82 42.17 -11.98
CA ALA A 11 2.17 41.21 -13.04
C ALA A 11 2.98 40.02 -12.51
N VAL A 12 3.94 40.26 -11.61
CA VAL A 12 4.69 39.20 -10.91
C VAL A 12 3.77 38.35 -10.04
N GLY A 13 2.83 38.98 -9.32
CA GLY A 13 1.84 38.26 -8.52
C GLY A 13 0.93 37.35 -9.37
N VAL A 14 0.45 37.83 -10.52
CA VAL A 14 -0.38 37.05 -11.45
C VAL A 14 0.41 35.91 -12.10
N LEU A 15 1.66 36.15 -12.50
CA LEU A 15 2.55 35.12 -13.06
C LEU A 15 2.94 34.07 -12.01
N ALA A 16 3.19 34.48 -10.76
CA ALA A 16 3.46 33.55 -9.67
C ALA A 16 2.23 32.70 -9.31
N LEU A 17 1.04 33.28 -9.31
CA LEU A 17 -0.22 32.56 -9.11
C LEU A 17 -0.51 31.60 -10.27
N ALA A 18 -0.24 32.00 -11.51
CA ALA A 18 -0.37 31.15 -12.70
C ALA A 18 0.65 29.99 -12.68
N CYS A 19 1.89 30.22 -12.25
CA CYS A 19 2.89 29.15 -12.06
C CYS A 19 2.49 28.18 -10.92
N LEU A 20 1.90 28.69 -9.83
CA LEU A 20 1.37 27.86 -8.74
C LEU A 20 0.21 26.95 -9.20
N VAL A 21 -0.58 27.39 -10.18
CA VAL A 21 -1.65 26.58 -10.79
C VAL A 21 -1.10 25.47 -11.71
N THR A 22 0.15 25.57 -12.19
CA THR A 22 0.70 24.62 -13.17
C THR A 22 1.41 23.38 -12.60
N VAL A 23 1.43 23.13 -11.29
CA VAL A 23 2.19 22.00 -10.70
C VAL A 23 1.34 21.04 -9.88
N VAL A 24 0.09 20.79 -10.31
CA VAL A 24 -0.71 19.69 -9.77
C VAL A 24 -1.10 18.74 -10.90
N GLN A 25 -0.13 17.99 -11.42
CA GLN A 25 -0.42 16.81 -12.24
C GLN A 25 -0.78 15.65 -11.31
N THR A 26 -1.95 15.67 -10.70
CA THR A 26 -2.44 14.52 -9.94
C THR A 26 -3.76 14.05 -10.51
N GLN A 27 -3.76 12.82 -11.03
CA GLN A 27 -4.92 12.09 -11.59
C GLN A 27 -5.45 12.70 -12.89
N ILE A 28 -6.09 11.91 -13.76
CA ILE A 28 -6.71 12.45 -14.98
C ILE A 28 -7.88 13.31 -14.51
N PRO A 29 -7.78 14.66 -14.55
CA PRO A 29 -8.84 15.50 -14.05
C PRO A 29 -9.95 15.49 -15.10
N GLY A 30 -11.07 14.88 -14.74
CA GLY A 30 -12.30 14.96 -15.52
C GLY A 30 -13.15 16.13 -15.04
N PHE A 31 -13.89 16.75 -15.95
CA PHE A 31 -14.91 17.73 -15.58
C PHE A 31 -16.18 17.04 -15.10
N GLY A 32 -16.86 17.66 -14.13
CA GLY A 32 -18.11 17.14 -13.58
C GLY A 32 -17.92 15.99 -12.58
N THR A 33 -19.01 15.27 -12.29
CA THR A 33 -19.04 14.17 -11.31
C THR A 33 -18.40 12.89 -11.85
N CYS A 34 -18.03 11.98 -10.95
CA CYS A 34 -17.58 10.64 -11.32
C CYS A 34 -18.59 9.92 -12.24
N PRO A 35 -18.11 9.24 -13.30
CA PRO A 35 -18.95 8.33 -14.07
C PRO A 35 -19.56 7.25 -13.16
N ASP A 36 -20.85 6.96 -13.35
CA ASP A 36 -21.52 5.91 -12.60
C ASP A 36 -21.28 4.54 -13.26
N TYR A 37 -20.24 3.86 -12.79
CA TYR A 37 -19.96 2.48 -13.20
C TYR A 37 -20.48 1.49 -12.15
N SER A 38 -21.21 0.49 -12.65
CA SER A 38 -21.63 -0.64 -11.83
C SER A 38 -20.48 -1.65 -11.69
N PRO A 39 -20.09 -2.03 -10.46
CA PRO A 39 -19.14 -3.10 -10.22
C PRO A 39 -19.70 -4.44 -10.69
N ILE A 40 -18.82 -5.43 -10.82
CA ILE A 40 -19.24 -6.81 -11.07
C ILE A 40 -20.21 -7.27 -9.97
N LEU A 41 -21.33 -7.86 -10.41
CA LEU A 41 -22.34 -8.44 -9.52
C LEU A 41 -21.99 -9.91 -9.22
N ARG A 42 -22.44 -10.40 -8.06
CA ARG A 42 -22.17 -11.77 -7.59
C ARG A 42 -20.68 -12.08 -7.48
N PHE A 43 -19.89 -11.09 -7.09
CA PHE A 43 -18.46 -11.21 -6.92
C PHE A 43 -18.10 -12.23 -5.84
N ASN A 44 -17.18 -13.14 -6.19
CA ASN A 44 -16.65 -14.12 -5.25
C ASN A 44 -15.34 -13.61 -4.64
N ARG A 45 -15.43 -13.04 -3.44
CA ARG A 45 -14.26 -12.47 -2.72
C ARG A 45 -13.18 -13.51 -2.46
N THR A 46 -13.57 -14.74 -2.12
CA THR A 46 -12.62 -15.82 -1.81
C THR A 46 -11.79 -16.21 -3.03
N ARG A 47 -12.41 -16.27 -4.22
CA ARG A 47 -11.67 -16.53 -5.48
C ARG A 47 -10.77 -15.37 -5.90
N PHE A 48 -11.07 -14.16 -5.45
CA PHE A 48 -10.26 -12.98 -5.77
C PHE A 48 -9.00 -12.83 -4.90
N LEU A 49 -8.91 -13.59 -3.79
CA LEU A 49 -7.74 -13.59 -2.90
C LEU A 49 -6.45 -13.98 -3.64
N GLY A 50 -5.32 -13.72 -3.00
CA GLY A 50 -3.98 -13.95 -3.54
C GLY A 50 -3.37 -12.71 -4.19
N THR A 51 -2.30 -12.92 -4.94
CA THR A 51 -1.52 -11.84 -5.56
C THR A 51 -2.05 -11.49 -6.95
N TRP A 52 -2.04 -10.19 -7.24
CA TRP A 52 -2.31 -9.57 -8.52
C TRP A 52 -1.17 -8.63 -8.89
N TYR A 53 -0.71 -8.69 -10.13
CA TYR A 53 0.32 -7.82 -10.67
C TYR A 53 -0.34 -6.72 -11.49
N GLU A 54 0.09 -5.47 -11.26
CA GLU A 54 -0.38 -4.34 -12.05
C GLU A 54 0.33 -4.34 -13.41
N ILE A 55 -0.45 -4.49 -14.48
CA ILE A 55 0.07 -4.56 -15.85
C ILE A 55 0.03 -3.19 -16.49
N GLU A 56 -1.13 -2.54 -16.40
CA GLU A 56 -1.31 -1.18 -16.88
C GLU A 56 -2.18 -0.41 -15.90
N ARG A 57 -1.96 0.89 -15.83
CA ARG A 57 -2.74 1.78 -14.99
C ARG A 57 -2.90 3.16 -15.61
N TYR A 58 -3.91 3.90 -15.19
CA TYR A 58 -3.96 5.33 -15.46
C TYR A 58 -2.77 6.05 -14.82
N PHE A 59 -2.28 7.09 -15.50
CA PHE A 59 -1.13 7.88 -15.03
C PHE A 59 -1.40 8.55 -13.67
N THR A 60 -0.48 8.33 -12.73
CA THR A 60 -0.32 9.17 -11.54
C THR A 60 1.17 9.49 -11.36
N VAL A 61 1.49 10.72 -10.94
CA VAL A 61 2.87 11.23 -10.86
C VAL A 61 3.74 10.43 -9.88
N THR A 62 3.16 9.93 -8.78
CA THR A 62 3.90 9.18 -7.76
C THR A 62 4.41 7.83 -8.26
N GLU A 63 3.80 7.28 -9.30
CA GLU A 63 4.08 5.92 -9.79
C GLU A 63 5.07 5.92 -10.97
N VAL A 64 5.57 7.08 -11.41
CA VAL A 64 6.69 7.15 -12.39
C VAL A 64 7.95 6.52 -11.79
N ALA A 65 8.10 6.62 -10.47
CA ALA A 65 9.24 6.09 -9.73
C ALA A 65 9.12 4.60 -9.36
N THR A 66 8.05 3.89 -9.75
CA THR A 66 7.77 2.53 -9.25
C THR A 66 7.72 1.48 -10.34
N LYS A 67 8.29 0.30 -10.07
CA LYS A 67 8.21 -0.92 -10.90
C LYS A 67 7.79 -2.11 -10.03
N CYS A 68 7.46 -3.23 -10.66
CA CYS A 68 7.16 -4.50 -9.99
C CYS A 68 6.00 -4.40 -9.01
N VAL A 69 5.00 -3.59 -9.36
CA VAL A 69 3.86 -3.31 -8.50
C VAL A 69 2.98 -4.55 -8.40
N SER A 70 2.67 -4.96 -7.17
CA SER A 70 1.80 -6.08 -6.89
C SER A 70 0.91 -5.82 -5.69
N VAL A 71 -0.27 -6.42 -5.69
CA VAL A 71 -1.26 -6.31 -4.63
C VAL A 71 -1.62 -7.72 -4.19
N THR A 72 -1.47 -8.00 -2.89
CA THR A 72 -1.86 -9.29 -2.32
C THR A 72 -3.04 -9.11 -1.39
N TYR A 73 -4.11 -9.85 -1.64
CA TYR A 73 -5.31 -9.91 -0.82
C TYR A 73 -5.30 -11.20 0.00
N GLU A 74 -5.26 -11.08 1.32
CA GLU A 74 -5.15 -12.22 2.23
C GLU A 74 -6.26 -12.17 3.28
N GLN A 75 -7.05 -13.24 3.39
CA GLN A 75 -8.00 -13.37 4.49
C GLN A 75 -7.29 -13.97 5.71
N ARG A 76 -7.34 -13.27 6.85
CA ARG A 76 -6.75 -13.73 8.11
C ARG A 76 -7.80 -14.35 9.03
N ALA A 77 -7.34 -14.96 10.13
CA ALA A 77 -8.18 -15.66 11.11
C ALA A 77 -9.27 -14.78 11.77
N ASP A 78 -9.08 -13.46 11.79
CA ASP A 78 -10.07 -12.49 12.26
C ASP A 78 -11.22 -12.25 11.26
N GLY A 79 -11.19 -12.94 10.12
CA GLY A 79 -12.17 -12.88 9.04
C GLY A 79 -12.05 -11.63 8.16
N LYS A 80 -11.09 -10.73 8.43
CA LYS A 80 -10.84 -9.55 7.60
C LYS A 80 -9.92 -9.90 6.44
N ILE A 81 -10.01 -9.10 5.38
CA ILE A 81 -9.09 -9.23 4.24
C ILE A 81 -8.06 -8.10 4.34
N TYR A 82 -6.81 -8.48 4.47
CA TYR A 82 -5.67 -7.59 4.49
C TYR A 82 -5.16 -7.40 3.07
N VAL A 83 -4.79 -6.16 2.75
CA VAL A 83 -4.26 -5.76 1.45
C VAL A 83 -2.80 -5.38 1.63
N ARG A 84 -1.91 -6.01 0.87
CA ARG A 84 -0.49 -5.67 0.82
C ARG A 84 -0.13 -5.19 -0.57
N ASN A 85 0.09 -3.89 -0.74
CA ASN A 85 0.65 -3.32 -1.97
C ASN A 85 2.17 -3.26 -1.83
N ALA A 86 2.88 -3.96 -2.71
CA ALA A 86 4.33 -3.94 -2.79
C ALA A 86 4.76 -3.32 -4.11
N TYR A 87 5.77 -2.46 -4.07
CA TYR A 87 6.38 -1.86 -5.25
C TYR A 87 7.86 -1.59 -5.02
N THR A 88 8.63 -1.62 -6.10
CA THR A 88 10.08 -1.36 -6.07
C THR A 88 10.35 0.03 -6.65
N ASN A 89 11.17 0.82 -5.96
CA ASN A 89 11.61 2.10 -6.51
C ASN A 89 12.60 1.86 -7.66
N ARG A 90 12.33 2.45 -8.83
CA ARG A 90 13.12 2.26 -10.06
C ARG A 90 14.56 2.76 -9.95
N PHE A 91 14.81 3.75 -9.08
CA PHE A 91 16.09 4.43 -8.98
C PHE A 91 17.07 3.75 -8.02
N ASN A 92 16.57 3.17 -6.92
CA ASN A 92 17.42 2.54 -5.89
C ASN A 92 17.14 1.05 -5.66
N GLY A 93 16.14 0.45 -6.34
CA GLY A 93 15.85 -0.98 -6.24
C GLY A 93 15.25 -1.44 -4.90
N VAL A 94 14.93 -0.52 -3.99
CA VAL A 94 14.38 -0.85 -2.66
C VAL A 94 12.89 -1.12 -2.76
N GLU A 95 12.44 -2.24 -2.18
CA GLU A 95 11.02 -2.56 -2.04
C GLU A 95 10.37 -1.71 -0.94
N ARG A 96 9.15 -1.24 -1.21
CA ARG A 96 8.29 -0.57 -0.25
C ARG A 96 6.95 -1.28 -0.21
N ILE A 97 6.33 -1.28 0.97
CA ILE A 97 5.07 -1.96 1.23
C ILE A 97 4.10 -0.98 1.88
N ILE A 98 2.90 -0.90 1.34
CA ILE A 98 1.75 -0.21 1.94
C ILE A 98 0.72 -1.27 2.30
N SER A 99 0.44 -1.37 3.60
CA SER A 99 -0.55 -2.29 4.13
C SER A 99 -1.89 -1.59 4.27
N GLY A 100 -2.98 -2.33 4.12
CA GLY A 100 -4.33 -1.85 4.39
C GLY A 100 -5.26 -2.97 4.78
N VAL A 101 -6.46 -2.59 5.21
CA VAL A 101 -7.53 -3.53 5.59
C VAL A 101 -8.75 -3.19 4.75
N MET A 102 -9.28 -4.19 4.04
CA MET A 102 -10.58 -4.06 3.40
C MET A 102 -11.65 -4.04 4.46
N ASP A 103 -12.53 -3.05 4.36
CA ASP A 103 -13.68 -2.96 5.22
C ASP A 103 -14.51 -4.24 5.09
N LYS A 104 -15.25 -4.58 6.14
CA LYS A 104 -16.27 -5.63 6.08
C LYS A 104 -17.43 -5.08 5.23
N GLY A 105 -17.19 -4.87 3.93
CA GLY A 105 -18.23 -4.58 2.96
C GLY A 105 -19.31 -5.60 3.24
N GLY A 106 -20.52 -5.13 3.55
CA GLY A 106 -21.57 -5.95 4.15
C GLY A 106 -21.94 -7.17 3.29
N LYS A 107 -23.09 -7.80 3.54
CA LYS A 107 -23.56 -8.96 2.76
C LYS A 107 -23.71 -8.70 1.23
N SER A 108 -23.37 -7.51 0.74
CA SER A 108 -23.26 -7.16 -0.67
C SER A 108 -22.29 -8.09 -1.40
N LYS A 109 -22.79 -8.71 -2.47
CA LYS A 109 -22.02 -9.49 -3.43
C LYS A 109 -21.50 -8.63 -4.58
N GLU A 110 -21.36 -7.32 -4.37
CA GLU A 110 -20.78 -6.41 -5.34
C GLU A 110 -19.25 -6.41 -5.22
N GLY A 111 -18.58 -6.22 -6.34
CA GLY A 111 -17.13 -6.03 -6.41
C GLY A 111 -16.66 -4.65 -5.93
N ARG A 112 -17.29 -4.04 -4.92
CA ARG A 112 -16.93 -2.70 -4.40
C ARG A 112 -16.36 -2.80 -2.99
N TYR A 113 -15.21 -2.16 -2.77
CA TYR A 113 -14.45 -2.21 -1.52
C TYR A 113 -14.02 -0.83 -1.07
N GLN A 114 -14.08 -0.60 0.23
CA GLN A 114 -13.35 0.45 0.91
C GLN A 114 -12.10 -0.19 1.52
N ILE A 115 -10.93 0.40 1.29
CA ILE A 115 -9.67 -0.04 1.87
C ILE A 115 -9.14 1.08 2.74
N GLU A 116 -8.88 0.80 4.01
CA GLU A 116 -8.15 1.70 4.88
C GLU A 116 -6.67 1.36 4.80
N TYR A 117 -5.89 2.24 4.18
CA TYR A 117 -4.44 2.08 4.08
C TYR A 117 -3.74 2.71 5.27
N THR A 118 -2.86 1.94 5.89
CA THR A 118 -1.94 2.41 6.91
C THR A 118 -0.66 2.91 6.23
N SER A 119 -0.49 4.22 6.20
CA SER A 119 0.68 4.88 5.60
C SER A 119 1.17 5.99 6.51
N PHE A 120 2.48 6.27 6.47
CA PHE A 120 3.08 7.36 7.23
C PHE A 120 3.12 8.63 6.37
N PRO A 121 2.71 9.81 6.87
CA PRO A 121 2.30 10.13 8.24
C PRO A 121 0.80 9.97 8.54
N TYR A 122 -0.05 9.71 7.53
CA TYR A 122 -1.49 9.59 7.71
C TYR A 122 -2.07 8.36 7.02
N ASN A 123 -3.03 7.72 7.68
CA ASN A 123 -3.91 6.74 7.06
C ASN A 123 -4.84 7.42 6.06
N TYR A 124 -5.20 6.71 5.00
CA TYR A 124 -6.16 7.20 4.02
C TYR A 124 -7.08 6.08 3.54
N ASN A 125 -8.29 6.46 3.16
CA ASN A 125 -9.28 5.53 2.63
C ASN A 125 -9.31 5.57 1.11
N ALA A 126 -9.36 4.40 0.49
CA ALA A 126 -9.51 4.25 -0.95
C ALA A 126 -10.76 3.42 -1.26
N THR A 127 -11.61 3.94 -2.14
CA THR A 127 -12.74 3.19 -2.70
C THR A 127 -12.31 2.57 -4.03
N VAL A 128 -12.37 1.25 -4.12
CA VAL A 128 -11.99 0.50 -5.33
C VAL A 128 -13.16 -0.36 -5.76
N MET A 129 -13.43 -0.39 -7.06
CA MET A 129 -14.42 -1.29 -7.64
C MET A 129 -13.77 -2.19 -8.69
N VAL A 130 -14.11 -3.48 -8.66
CA VAL A 130 -13.80 -4.45 -9.70
C VAL A 130 -14.90 -4.34 -10.75
N LEU A 131 -14.55 -3.93 -11.96
CA LEU A 131 -15.48 -3.82 -13.08
C LEU A 131 -15.77 -5.20 -13.67
N ASP A 132 -14.72 -5.99 -13.87
CA ASP A 132 -14.84 -7.37 -14.34
C ASP A 132 -13.56 -8.18 -14.01
N THR A 133 -13.70 -9.49 -13.88
CA THR A 133 -12.59 -10.42 -13.65
C THR A 133 -13.03 -11.86 -13.90
N ASP A 134 -12.10 -12.69 -14.38
CA ASP A 134 -12.27 -14.14 -14.40
C ASP A 134 -11.68 -14.84 -13.16
N TYR A 135 -11.20 -14.05 -12.18
CA TYR A 135 -10.52 -14.47 -10.94
C TYR A 135 -9.14 -15.12 -11.10
N ASP A 136 -8.94 -15.81 -12.23
CA ASP A 136 -7.80 -16.70 -12.44
C ASP A 136 -6.72 -16.11 -13.35
N SER A 137 -7.03 -15.07 -14.14
CA SER A 137 -6.05 -14.51 -15.07
C SER A 137 -6.02 -12.98 -15.15
N PHE A 138 -7.17 -12.31 -15.17
CA PHE A 138 -7.24 -10.85 -15.27
C PHE A 138 -8.27 -10.23 -14.33
N ALA A 139 -8.06 -8.98 -13.97
CA ALA A 139 -9.06 -8.13 -13.33
C ALA A 139 -8.92 -6.69 -13.80
N VAL A 140 -10.04 -6.01 -13.99
CA VAL A 140 -10.06 -4.57 -14.27
C VAL A 140 -10.67 -3.84 -13.09
N LEU A 141 -9.88 -2.98 -12.47
CA LEU A 141 -10.24 -2.21 -11.30
C LEU A 141 -10.39 -0.74 -11.67
N TYR A 142 -11.25 -0.05 -10.95
CA TYR A 142 -11.53 1.36 -11.15
C TYR A 142 -11.76 2.04 -9.81
N SER A 143 -11.40 3.31 -9.73
CA SER A 143 -11.65 4.19 -8.61
C SER A 143 -11.91 5.59 -9.14
N CYS A 144 -12.85 6.30 -8.51
CA CYS A 144 -13.10 7.69 -8.82
C CYS A 144 -13.44 8.46 -7.55
N SER A 145 -12.86 9.64 -7.43
CA SER A 145 -13.11 10.56 -6.32
C SER A 145 -13.46 11.95 -6.87
N SER A 146 -14.60 12.50 -6.50
CA SER A 146 -15.01 13.85 -6.91
C SER A 146 -14.52 14.90 -5.91
N PHE A 147 -13.99 16.02 -6.40
CA PHE A 147 -13.61 17.17 -5.59
C PHE A 147 -14.60 18.32 -5.85
N GLY A 148 -15.71 18.29 -5.11
CA GLY A 148 -16.81 19.23 -5.32
C GLY A 148 -17.54 19.02 -6.65
N PRO A 149 -18.27 20.04 -7.14
CA PRO A 149 -19.08 19.91 -8.37
C PRO A 149 -18.29 20.09 -9.68
N VAL A 150 -17.02 20.50 -9.59
CA VAL A 150 -16.24 20.99 -10.74
C VAL A 150 -15.34 19.94 -11.36
N GLY A 151 -14.95 18.91 -10.63
CA GLY A 151 -14.12 17.87 -11.20
C GLY A 151 -13.98 16.63 -10.35
N HIS A 152 -13.39 15.61 -10.98
CA HIS A 152 -13.11 14.34 -10.37
C HIS A 152 -11.77 13.80 -10.81
N ALA A 153 -11.23 12.91 -9.99
CA ALA A 153 -10.03 12.16 -10.24
C ALA A 153 -10.38 10.70 -10.53
N VAL A 154 -9.84 10.18 -11.62
CA VAL A 154 -10.03 8.79 -12.03
C VAL A 154 -8.72 8.01 -11.91
N SER A 155 -8.83 6.80 -11.36
CA SER A 155 -7.81 5.77 -11.45
C SER A 155 -8.42 4.49 -12.02
N ALA A 156 -7.70 3.84 -12.92
CA ALA A 156 -8.07 2.55 -13.48
C ALA A 156 -6.83 1.67 -13.55
N TRP A 157 -7.00 0.37 -13.28
CA TRP A 157 -5.92 -0.60 -13.27
C TRP A 157 -6.33 -1.87 -14.00
N MET A 158 -5.43 -2.34 -14.86
CA MET A 158 -5.47 -3.68 -15.43
C MET A 158 -4.51 -4.56 -14.65
N MET A 159 -5.06 -5.58 -14.02
CA MET A 159 -4.32 -6.52 -13.18
C MET A 159 -4.29 -7.90 -13.82
N ALA A 160 -3.23 -8.66 -13.58
CA ALA A 160 -3.14 -10.05 -13.97
C ALA A 160 -2.56 -10.95 -12.86
N ARG A 161 -2.80 -12.25 -12.95
CA ARG A 161 -2.18 -13.24 -12.04
C ARG A 161 -0.71 -13.52 -12.34
N GLU A 162 -0.27 -13.19 -13.55
CA GLU A 162 1.11 -13.32 -13.99
C GLU A 162 1.72 -11.94 -14.24
N ARG A 163 3.02 -11.79 -13.98
CA ARG A 163 3.76 -10.55 -14.25
C ARG A 163 3.80 -10.21 -15.74
N LEU A 164 3.89 -11.23 -16.59
CA LEU A 164 3.98 -11.13 -18.05
C LEU A 164 2.84 -11.94 -18.69
N PRO A 165 1.59 -11.46 -18.60
CA PRO A 165 0.43 -12.22 -19.06
C PRO A 165 0.41 -12.36 -20.58
N ALA A 166 -0.15 -13.48 -21.06
CA ALA A 166 -0.32 -13.73 -22.49
C ALA A 166 -1.28 -12.73 -23.17
N GLY A 167 -1.09 -12.51 -24.48
CA GLY A 167 -1.91 -11.59 -25.28
C GLY A 167 -3.44 -11.78 -25.14
N PRO A 168 -3.99 -13.01 -25.12
CA PRO A 168 -5.43 -13.23 -24.93
C PRO A 168 -5.97 -12.76 -23.57
N VAL A 169 -5.14 -12.74 -22.52
CA VAL A 169 -5.51 -12.22 -21.20
C VAL A 169 -5.65 -10.69 -21.28
N LEU A 170 -4.69 -10.03 -21.91
CA LEU A 170 -4.72 -8.58 -22.14
C LEU A 170 -5.92 -8.17 -23.00
N GLN A 171 -6.21 -8.90 -24.07
CA GLN A 171 -7.36 -8.62 -24.94
C GLN A 171 -8.70 -8.67 -24.19
N ARG A 172 -8.87 -9.64 -23.27
CA ARG A 172 -10.07 -9.70 -22.44
C ARG A 172 -10.19 -8.48 -21.52
N ALA A 173 -9.10 -8.07 -20.87
CA ALA A 173 -9.07 -6.86 -20.04
C ALA A 173 -9.33 -5.58 -20.86
N TYR A 174 -8.77 -5.44 -22.07
CA TYR A 174 -9.07 -4.32 -22.96
C TYR A 174 -10.54 -4.31 -23.41
N GLY A 175 -11.14 -5.48 -23.65
CA GLY A 175 -12.56 -5.60 -23.95
C GLY A 175 -13.46 -5.04 -22.84
N VAL A 176 -13.05 -5.17 -21.58
CA VAL A 176 -13.75 -4.55 -20.45
C VAL A 176 -13.61 -3.03 -20.50
N LEU A 177 -12.42 -2.49 -20.76
CA LEU A 177 -12.25 -1.03 -20.91
C LEU A 177 -13.13 -0.47 -22.03
N ASP A 178 -13.19 -1.15 -23.19
CA ASP A 178 -14.00 -0.74 -24.33
C ASP A 178 -15.52 -0.85 -24.04
N LYS A 179 -15.94 -1.84 -23.26
CA LYS A 179 -17.32 -2.01 -22.76
C LYS A 179 -17.74 -0.82 -21.88
N TYR A 180 -16.86 -0.40 -20.97
CA TYR A 180 -17.12 0.71 -20.03
C TYR A 180 -16.73 2.09 -20.59
N LYS A 181 -16.28 2.17 -21.85
CA LYS A 181 -15.83 3.43 -22.50
C LYS A 181 -14.70 4.13 -21.75
N ILE A 182 -13.83 3.35 -21.11
CA ILE A 182 -12.64 3.83 -20.42
C ILE A 182 -11.53 3.99 -21.46
N SER A 183 -11.02 5.21 -21.61
CA SER A 183 -10.02 5.54 -22.63
C SER A 183 -8.68 4.85 -22.37
N ARG A 184 -8.23 4.06 -23.34
CA ARG A 184 -6.93 3.38 -23.26
C ARG A 184 -5.73 4.31 -23.40
N THR A 185 -5.93 5.51 -23.94
CA THR A 185 -4.85 6.48 -24.23
C THR A 185 -4.07 6.91 -22.99
N PHE A 186 -4.68 6.86 -21.82
CA PHE A 186 -4.07 7.30 -20.58
C PHE A 186 -3.45 6.17 -19.75
N PHE A 187 -3.55 4.93 -20.24
CA PHE A 187 -2.88 3.80 -19.60
C PHE A 187 -1.39 3.84 -19.88
N ILE A 188 -0.61 3.56 -18.83
CA ILE A 188 0.82 3.36 -18.89
C ILE A 188 1.10 1.95 -18.41
N ARG A 189 1.96 1.27 -19.14
CA ARG A 189 2.42 -0.06 -18.78
C ARG A 189 3.37 -0.01 -17.59
N THR A 190 3.09 -0.83 -16.60
CA THR A 190 3.95 -1.02 -15.44
C THR A 190 5.06 -2.00 -15.80
N GLN A 191 6.30 -1.68 -15.42
CA GLN A 191 7.45 -2.53 -15.66
C GLN A 191 7.40 -3.71 -14.67
N GLN A 192 7.30 -4.93 -15.19
CA GLN A 192 7.18 -6.17 -14.41
C GLN A 192 8.35 -7.14 -14.67
N GLU A 193 9.28 -6.74 -15.52
CA GLU A 193 10.55 -7.41 -15.78
C GLU A 193 11.59 -7.03 -14.70
N ASP A 194 12.54 -7.93 -14.43
CA ASP A 194 13.69 -7.72 -13.54
C ASP A 194 13.32 -7.19 -12.14
N CYS A 195 12.41 -7.91 -11.47
CA CYS A 195 11.89 -7.57 -10.14
C CYS A 195 12.75 -8.06 -8.98
N VAL A 196 14.08 -7.95 -9.11
CA VAL A 196 15.01 -8.21 -8.01
C VAL A 196 14.96 -7.04 -7.03
N THR A 197 14.71 -7.32 -5.76
CA THR A 197 14.63 -6.33 -4.69
C THR A 197 15.95 -6.24 -3.93
N LEU A 198 16.43 -5.03 -3.66
CA LEU A 198 17.55 -4.81 -2.74
C LEU A 198 17.03 -4.65 -1.31
N PRO A 199 17.77 -5.13 -0.29
CA PRO A 199 17.43 -4.83 1.09
C PRO A 199 17.46 -3.30 1.31
N PRO A 200 16.62 -2.77 2.22
CA PRO A 200 16.72 -1.38 2.62
C PRO A 200 18.16 -1.07 3.07
N PRO A 201 18.71 0.12 2.78
CA PRO A 201 20.02 0.50 3.28
C PRO A 201 20.01 0.44 4.81
N GLU A 202 20.97 -0.28 5.38
CA GLU A 202 21.19 -0.27 6.82
C GLU A 202 21.53 1.16 7.26
N PRO A 203 20.98 1.66 8.38
CA PRO A 203 21.36 2.96 8.91
C PRO A 203 22.87 2.98 9.16
N ALA A 204 23.56 4.03 8.71
CA ALA A 204 24.96 4.22 9.05
C ALA A 204 25.09 4.33 10.58
N ILE A 205 25.91 3.48 11.18
CA ILE A 205 26.24 3.59 12.61
C ILE A 205 27.08 4.85 12.77
N ASP A 206 26.54 5.88 13.42
CA ASP A 206 27.32 7.03 13.85
C ASP A 206 28.18 6.59 15.05
N PRO A 207 29.52 6.57 14.94
CA PRO A 207 30.41 6.21 16.06
C PRO A 207 30.26 7.14 17.27
N THR A 208 29.62 8.30 17.06
CA THR A 208 29.38 9.35 18.06
C THR A 208 28.00 9.24 18.71
N GLU A 209 27.12 8.33 18.24
CA GLU A 209 25.83 8.09 18.89
C GLU A 209 25.98 7.25 20.17
N PRO A 210 25.47 7.73 21.33
CA PRO A 210 25.63 7.04 22.61
C PRO A 210 24.85 5.71 22.74
N SER A 211 23.99 5.37 21.76
CA SER A 211 23.05 4.24 21.82
C SER A 211 23.72 2.86 21.73
N THR A 212 24.88 2.74 21.07
CA THR A 212 25.57 1.45 20.90
C THR A 212 26.57 1.12 22.00
N GLN A 213 27.05 2.12 22.76
CA GLN A 213 27.98 1.89 23.87
C GLN A 213 27.25 1.74 25.22
N ALA A 214 26.14 2.46 25.44
CA ALA A 214 25.39 2.39 26.69
C ALA A 214 24.66 1.05 26.91
N ALA A 215 24.22 0.38 25.83
CA ALA A 215 23.50 -0.90 25.96
C ALA A 215 24.40 -2.14 26.13
N ARG A 216 25.72 -2.00 25.99
CA ARG A 216 26.66 -3.14 26.05
C ARG A 216 27.44 -3.26 27.35
N ASN A 217 27.51 -2.19 28.14
CA ASN A 217 28.46 -2.09 29.26
C ASN A 217 27.86 -1.69 30.61
N GLU A 218 26.54 -1.74 30.80
CA GLU A 218 25.99 -1.74 32.16
C GLU A 218 25.78 -3.18 32.67
N GLY A 219 26.85 -3.72 33.27
CA GLY A 219 26.67 -4.45 34.52
C GLY A 219 27.01 -5.94 34.59
N VAL A 220 27.56 -6.58 33.55
CA VAL A 220 27.99 -8.00 33.67
C VAL A 220 29.51 -8.11 33.58
N ILE A 221 30.17 -8.04 34.73
CA ILE A 221 31.58 -8.42 34.87
C ILE A 221 31.62 -9.84 35.41
N VAL A 222 31.94 -10.80 34.56
CA VAL A 222 32.21 -12.18 34.96
C VAL A 222 33.67 -12.25 35.40
N GLN A 223 33.94 -12.38 36.70
CA GLN A 223 35.31 -12.47 37.21
C GLN A 223 35.72 -13.90 37.59
N SER A 224 34.75 -14.81 37.70
CA SER A 224 34.96 -16.20 38.09
C SER A 224 34.06 -17.18 37.34
N GLU A 225 34.42 -18.47 37.38
CA GLU A 225 33.61 -19.57 36.82
C GLU A 225 32.24 -19.68 37.53
N GLU A 226 32.17 -19.27 38.80
CA GLU A 226 30.96 -19.26 39.63
C GLU A 226 29.96 -18.19 39.16
N ASP A 227 30.45 -16.99 38.80
CA ASP A 227 29.62 -15.93 38.20
C ASP A 227 28.99 -16.40 36.87
N LEU A 228 29.77 -17.16 36.09
CA LEU A 228 29.35 -17.73 34.81
C LEU A 228 28.27 -18.81 34.98
N GLN A 229 28.37 -19.61 36.04
CA GLN A 229 27.35 -20.61 36.39
C GLN A 229 26.07 -19.95 36.89
N GLN A 230 26.17 -18.89 37.68
CA GLN A 230 25.03 -18.13 38.20
C GLN A 230 24.24 -17.42 37.09
N LEU A 231 24.94 -16.77 36.15
CA LEU A 231 24.31 -16.15 34.98
C LEU A 231 23.57 -17.19 34.13
N ARG A 232 24.14 -18.38 34.00
CA ARG A 232 23.52 -19.47 33.26
C ARG A 232 22.25 -19.95 33.96
N SER A 233 22.25 -20.13 35.29
CA SER A 233 21.05 -20.55 36.02
C SER A 233 19.92 -19.54 35.92
N ASP A 234 20.23 -18.25 35.97
CA ASP A 234 19.22 -17.18 35.97
C ASP A 234 18.54 -17.05 34.60
N ILE A 235 19.30 -17.22 33.51
CA ILE A 235 18.77 -17.21 32.13
C ILE A 235 17.80 -18.38 31.90
N PHE A 236 18.08 -19.55 32.49
CA PHE A 236 17.25 -20.76 32.30
C PHE A 236 16.11 -20.89 33.33
N ALA A 237 16.07 -20.08 34.39
CA ALA A 237 15.01 -20.10 35.40
C ALA A 237 13.74 -19.33 34.98
N VAL A 238 13.82 -18.43 33.98
CA VAL A 238 12.67 -17.64 33.49
C VAL A 238 11.96 -18.35 32.33
N GLY A 239 11.42 -19.55 32.60
CA GLY A 239 10.36 -20.15 31.79
C GLY A 239 8.97 -19.71 32.28
N PRO A 240 7.91 -19.70 31.43
CA PRO A 240 6.61 -19.19 31.83
C PRO A 240 5.98 -20.06 32.93
N LYS A 241 5.62 -19.44 34.05
CA LYS A 241 4.99 -20.10 35.21
C LYS A 241 3.58 -20.59 34.82
N PRO A 242 3.24 -21.89 34.96
CA PRO A 242 1.87 -22.35 34.77
C PRO A 242 0.96 -21.83 35.90
N PRO A 243 -0.35 -21.63 35.65
CA PRO A 243 -1.27 -21.16 36.68
C PRO A 243 -1.48 -22.22 37.75
N VAL A 244 -1.44 -21.80 39.01
CA VAL A 244 -1.61 -22.65 40.20
C VAL A 244 -3.07 -23.14 40.29
N PRO A 245 -3.33 -24.45 40.40
CA PRO A 245 -4.65 -24.97 40.73
C PRO A 245 -4.99 -24.68 42.19
N VAL A 246 -6.20 -24.17 42.43
CA VAL A 246 -6.77 -24.08 43.79
C VAL A 246 -7.61 -25.33 44.00
N ASP A 247 -7.11 -26.27 44.79
CA ASP A 247 -7.89 -27.43 45.23
C ASP A 247 -8.58 -27.15 46.58
N PRO A 248 -9.77 -27.74 46.82
CA PRO A 248 -10.58 -27.47 48.00
C PRO A 248 -10.07 -28.23 49.23
N VAL A 249 -10.09 -27.57 50.38
CA VAL A 249 -9.77 -28.15 51.69
C VAL A 249 -10.85 -29.17 52.07
N LEU A 250 -10.45 -30.43 52.21
CA LEU A 250 -11.21 -31.46 52.93
C LEU A 250 -10.79 -31.38 54.41
N GLU A 251 -11.69 -30.97 55.29
CA GLU A 251 -11.55 -31.23 56.73
C GLU A 251 -12.14 -32.61 57.03
N ASP A 252 -11.38 -33.46 57.72
CA ASP A 252 -11.94 -34.62 58.39
C ASP A 252 -11.30 -34.76 59.79
N HIS A 253 -12.14 -35.15 60.74
CA HIS A 253 -11.81 -35.42 62.14
C HIS A 253 -11.14 -36.78 62.34
#